data_AF-A0A969GNS7-F1
#
_entry.id   AF-A0A969GNS7-F1
#
_cell.length_a   1.000
_cell.length_b   1.000
_cell.length_c   1.000
_cell.angle_alpha   90.00
_cell.angle_beta   90.00
_cell.angle_gamma   90.00
#
_symmetry.space_group_name_H-M   'P 1'
#
loop_
_entity.id
_entity.type
_entity.pdbx_description
1 polymer ?
#
loop_
_entity_poly.entity_id
_entity_poly.type
_entity_poly.pdbx_seq_one_letter_code
_entity_poly.pdbx_strand_id
1 'polypeptide(L)'
;MQQDWSPLVHIEWPNGWSAKRATALLNGDRGVTDSACEDEVEHVIARLFPRANRVVLEELNRVARSPDTARRPAVRHDALVFLAREDDKTAVIVKLLTRLKAEREQSNYDNYINGQVDGNRFAVMDARQNLWTVGGHVFKLIGFTGNDILTFDDLYTEPLGEPTAQAFKDEVLIDILHDFFGTIWKRNQGRSRPFSGSLFQLYDQNWNGKLTQRLGEFKNRPATFSASKPISPTLPDPLRWLSGHNDLSSFDNVFEAIVHGDLHGENLLLDNKHFAWVIDYEDTGYGHVLRDYAELVQNIATRLRPDMDDDLTWL
;
A
#
# COMPACT_ATOMS: atom_id res chain seq x y z
N MET A 1 37.50 16.04 -21.27
CA MET A 1 36.26 16.82 -21.08
C MET A 1 35.33 16.01 -20.20
N GLN A 2 35.42 16.19 -18.88
CA GLN A 2 34.44 15.70 -17.92
C GLN A 2 33.88 16.96 -17.27
N GLN A 3 32.70 17.37 -17.71
CA GLN A 3 31.94 18.44 -17.10
C GLN A 3 30.53 17.90 -16.99
N ASP A 4 30.22 17.35 -15.82
CA ASP A 4 28.84 16.97 -15.48
C ASP A 4 28.61 17.22 -14.00
N TRP A 5 28.81 18.48 -13.61
CA TRP A 5 28.16 19.01 -12.42
C TRP A 5 26.77 19.46 -12.87
N SER A 6 25.84 18.51 -12.95
CA SER A 6 24.43 18.86 -12.99
C SER A 6 24.16 19.80 -11.81
N PRO A 7 23.50 20.95 -11.99
CA PRO A 7 23.18 21.83 -10.88
C PRO A 7 22.43 21.02 -9.83
N LEU A 8 22.94 21.04 -8.59
CA LEU A 8 22.31 20.36 -7.46
C LEU A 8 20.89 20.91 -7.33
N VAL A 9 19.89 20.08 -7.66
CA VAL A 9 18.47 20.37 -7.43
C VAL A 9 18.30 20.76 -5.97
N HIS A 10 17.67 21.91 -5.70
CA HIS A 10 17.36 22.30 -4.34
C HIS A 10 16.15 21.50 -3.83
N ILE A 11 16.37 20.59 -2.90
CA ILE A 11 15.30 19.76 -2.33
C ILE A 11 14.87 20.36 -0.99
N GLU A 12 13.60 20.77 -0.91
CA GLU A 12 12.98 21.23 0.32
C GLU A 12 12.21 20.09 0.98
N TRP A 13 12.72 19.64 2.13
CA TRP A 13 12.12 18.58 2.92
C TRP A 13 10.99 19.12 3.82
N PRO A 14 9.95 18.33 4.10
CA PRO A 14 8.94 18.70 5.08
C PRO A 14 9.55 18.77 6.49
N ASN A 15 8.88 19.47 7.40
CA ASN A 15 9.38 19.69 8.76
C ASN A 15 9.77 18.37 9.45
N GLY A 16 11.00 18.32 9.97
CA GLY A 16 11.52 17.13 10.65
C GLY A 16 12.09 16.06 9.72
N TRP A 17 12.01 16.22 8.40
CA TRP A 17 12.64 15.35 7.42
C TRP A 17 13.97 15.91 6.92
N SER A 18 14.82 15.00 6.48
CA SER A 18 16.08 15.28 5.80
C SER A 18 16.50 14.04 5.02
N ALA A 19 17.42 14.19 4.06
CA ALA A 19 18.02 13.07 3.34
C ALA A 19 18.55 11.99 4.29
N LYS A 20 19.35 12.41 5.28
CA LYS A 20 19.91 11.54 6.31
C LYS A 20 18.84 10.75 7.06
N ARG A 21 17.74 11.40 7.47
CA ARG A 21 16.64 10.72 8.16
C ARG A 21 15.91 9.75 7.24
N ALA A 22 15.66 10.12 5.99
CA ALA A 22 15.02 9.27 4.99
C ALA A 22 15.86 8.02 4.70
N THR A 23 17.17 8.19 4.46
CA THR A 23 18.13 7.10 4.24
C THR A 23 18.20 6.17 5.44
N ALA A 24 18.27 6.70 6.67
CA ALA A 24 18.29 5.89 7.89
C ALA A 24 17.01 5.07 8.07
N LEU A 25 15.84 5.63 7.75
CA LEU A 25 14.58 4.90 7.84
C LEU A 25 14.48 3.79 6.80
N LEU A 26 14.87 4.05 5.55
CA LEU A 26 14.79 3.05 4.47
C LEU A 26 15.77 1.89 4.65
N ASN A 27 16.96 2.15 5.19
CA ASN A 27 17.97 1.12 5.43
C ASN A 27 17.76 0.39 6.77
N GLY A 28 17.01 0.99 7.70
CA GLY A 28 16.77 0.45 9.04
C GLY A 28 18.04 0.24 9.87
N ASP A 29 17.94 -0.57 10.93
CA ASP A 29 19.07 -1.05 11.75
C ASP A 29 19.88 -2.17 11.04
N ARG A 30 19.66 -2.40 9.74
CA ARG A 30 20.42 -3.38 8.96
C ARG A 30 21.81 -2.80 8.77
N GLY A 31 22.64 -3.02 9.80
CA GLY A 31 23.94 -2.42 10.04
C GLY A 31 24.51 -1.84 8.77
N VAL A 32 24.48 -0.50 8.70
CA VAL A 32 25.05 0.30 7.62
C VAL A 32 26.36 -0.36 7.23
N THR A 33 26.35 -1.16 6.17
CA THR A 33 27.60 -1.47 5.50
C THR A 33 28.11 -0.10 5.09
N ASP A 34 29.38 0.20 5.37
CA ASP A 34 30.08 1.49 5.19
C ASP A 34 29.95 2.17 3.79
N SER A 35 29.01 1.75 2.94
CA SER A 35 28.76 2.17 1.57
C SER A 35 27.43 2.89 1.31
N ALA A 36 26.50 3.01 2.27
CA ALA A 36 25.28 3.79 2.04
C ALA A 36 25.60 5.28 2.14
N CYS A 37 25.60 5.99 1.01
CA CYS A 37 25.87 7.42 1.00
C CYS A 37 24.72 8.16 1.69
N GLU A 38 25.01 9.03 2.66
CA GLU A 38 23.96 9.74 3.43
C GLU A 38 23.03 10.57 2.52
N ASP A 39 23.52 10.94 1.33
CA ASP A 39 22.84 11.73 0.30
C ASP A 39 22.14 10.89 -0.79
N GLU A 40 22.15 9.55 -0.70
CA GLU A 40 21.68 8.69 -1.78
C GLU A 40 20.22 8.97 -2.14
N VAL A 41 19.40 9.27 -1.15
CA VAL A 41 18.00 9.69 -1.34
C VAL A 41 17.89 11.00 -2.15
N GLU A 42 18.73 12.00 -1.89
CA GLU A 42 18.74 13.25 -2.66
C GLU A 42 19.19 12.99 -4.10
N HIS A 43 20.18 12.11 -4.29
CA HIS A 43 20.59 11.68 -5.62
C HIS A 43 19.49 10.96 -6.39
N VAL A 44 18.68 10.12 -5.72
CA VAL A 44 17.47 9.54 -6.32
C VAL A 44 16.49 10.63 -6.73
N ILE A 45 16.15 11.55 -5.83
CA ILE A 45 15.19 12.65 -6.11
C ILE A 45 15.67 13.53 -7.27
N ALA A 46 16.94 13.96 -7.24
CA ALA A 46 17.51 14.79 -8.30
C ALA A 46 17.46 14.11 -9.67
N ARG A 47 17.61 12.77 -9.72
CA ARG A 47 17.48 11.98 -10.95
C ARG A 47 16.03 11.73 -11.37
N LEU A 48 15.09 11.66 -10.42
CA LEU A 48 13.67 11.62 -10.73
C LEU A 48 13.18 12.94 -11.34
N PHE A 49 13.81 14.06 -10.99
CA PHE A 49 13.49 15.40 -11.50
C PHE A 49 14.70 16.07 -12.16
N PRO A 50 15.22 15.53 -13.28
CA PRO A 50 16.50 15.95 -13.85
C PRO A 50 16.51 17.37 -14.44
N ARG A 51 15.34 18.01 -14.52
CA ARG A 51 15.17 19.38 -15.05
C ARG A 51 14.70 20.38 -14.00
N ALA A 52 14.49 19.94 -12.76
CA ALA A 52 14.06 20.80 -11.68
C ALA A 52 15.19 21.74 -11.27
N ASN A 53 14.86 22.97 -10.91
CA ASN A 53 15.77 23.77 -10.10
C ASN A 53 15.48 23.53 -8.61
N ARG A 54 14.20 23.30 -8.28
CA ARG A 54 13.70 23.10 -6.94
C ARG A 54 12.65 21.99 -6.91
N VAL A 55 12.74 21.13 -5.89
CA VAL A 55 11.71 20.12 -5.58
C VAL A 55 11.25 20.32 -4.15
N VAL A 56 9.98 20.65 -3.97
CA VAL A 56 9.37 20.78 -2.64
C VAL A 56 8.64 19.50 -2.30
N LEU A 57 9.00 18.89 -1.17
CA LEU A 57 8.36 17.69 -0.65
C LEU A 57 7.40 18.05 0.50
N GLU A 58 6.20 17.51 0.43
CA GLU A 58 5.14 17.66 1.42
C GLU A 58 4.69 16.27 1.90
N GLU A 59 4.28 16.15 3.16
CA GLU A 59 3.66 14.91 3.64
C GLU A 59 2.26 14.76 3.04
N LEU A 60 1.92 13.55 2.58
CA LEU A 60 0.61 13.25 1.98
C LEU A 60 -0.57 13.46 2.97
N ASN A 61 -0.30 13.47 4.29
CA ASN A 61 -1.30 13.42 5.37
C ASN A 61 -1.85 14.79 5.82
N ARG A 62 -1.87 15.82 4.97
CA ARG A 62 -2.34 17.15 5.39
C ARG A 62 -3.86 17.31 5.51
N VAL A 63 -4.67 16.31 5.17
CA VAL A 63 -6.10 16.37 5.46
C VAL A 63 -6.35 15.88 6.89
N ALA A 64 -6.29 16.85 7.81
CA ALA A 64 -6.88 16.87 9.15
C ALA A 64 -6.44 15.79 10.17
N ARG A 65 -5.35 16.03 10.92
CA ARG A 65 -5.26 15.52 12.31
C ARG A 65 -4.71 16.56 13.28
N SER A 66 -5.48 16.75 14.36
CA SER A 66 -5.13 17.49 15.57
C SER A 66 -3.83 16.96 16.19
N PRO A 67 -3.00 17.77 16.87
CA PRO A 67 -1.68 17.39 17.39
C PRO A 67 -1.65 16.19 18.35
N ASP A 68 -2.80 15.79 18.90
CA ASP A 68 -2.89 14.81 20.00
C ASP A 68 -3.17 13.36 19.58
N THR A 69 -3.38 13.06 18.30
CA THR A 69 -3.52 11.66 17.85
C THR A 69 -2.31 11.24 17.03
N ALA A 70 -1.33 10.67 17.73
CA ALA A 70 -0.15 10.06 17.14
C ALA A 70 -0.51 8.82 16.30
N ARG A 71 -1.06 9.03 15.10
CA ARG A 71 -0.83 8.14 13.97
C ARG A 71 0.09 8.90 13.03
N ARG A 72 1.38 8.58 13.18
CA ARG A 72 2.50 9.10 12.39
C ARG A 72 2.17 9.02 10.88
N PRO A 73 2.84 9.78 10.01
CA PRO A 73 2.83 9.49 8.57
C PRO A 73 2.98 7.98 8.37
N ALA A 74 2.36 7.43 7.32
CA ALA A 74 2.41 6.01 6.97
C ALA A 74 3.85 5.60 6.58
N VAL A 75 4.77 5.69 7.53
CA VAL A 75 6.09 5.10 7.53
C VAL A 75 5.84 3.62 7.71
N ARG A 76 5.54 2.94 6.61
CA ARG A 76 5.84 1.51 6.54
C ARG A 76 7.35 1.43 6.62
N HIS A 77 7.90 0.58 7.47
CA HIS A 77 9.31 0.58 7.86
C HIS A 77 10.34 0.54 6.70
N ASP A 78 9.91 0.33 5.45
CA ASP A 78 10.77 0.28 4.27
C ASP A 78 10.30 1.15 3.08
N ALA A 79 9.35 2.08 3.29
CA ALA A 79 8.79 2.95 2.24
C ALA A 79 8.43 4.35 2.78
N LEU A 80 8.74 5.38 1.99
CA LEU A 80 8.41 6.77 2.27
C LEU A 80 7.60 7.33 1.11
N VAL A 81 6.49 8.02 1.39
CA VAL A 81 5.61 8.61 0.38
C VAL A 81 5.48 10.10 0.64
N PHE A 82 5.73 10.91 -0.39
CA PHE A 82 5.64 12.37 -0.36
C PHE A 82 4.77 12.86 -1.51
N LEU A 83 4.12 14.00 -1.32
CA LEU A 83 3.66 14.84 -2.40
C LEU A 83 4.84 15.74 -2.81
N ALA A 84 5.20 15.77 -4.09
CA ALA A 84 6.34 16.52 -4.60
C ALA A 84 5.89 17.56 -5.64
N ARG A 85 6.44 18.77 -5.57
CA ARG A 85 6.25 19.83 -6.57
C ARG A 85 7.60 20.19 -7.17
N GLU A 86 7.73 19.98 -8.47
CA GLU A 86 8.87 20.40 -9.27
C GLU A 86 8.65 21.85 -9.74
N ASP A 87 9.46 22.79 -9.25
CA ASP A 87 9.33 24.23 -9.52
C ASP A 87 7.87 24.70 -9.34
N ASP A 88 7.25 25.25 -10.39
CA ASP A 88 5.84 25.72 -10.39
C ASP A 88 4.86 24.71 -11.02
N LYS A 89 5.24 23.43 -11.14
CA LYS A 89 4.40 22.39 -11.75
C LYS A 89 3.38 21.81 -10.79
N THR A 90 2.42 21.08 -11.37
CA THR A 90 1.44 20.29 -10.61
C THR A 90 2.14 19.26 -9.73
N ALA A 91 1.59 19.05 -8.53
CA ALA A 91 2.12 18.07 -7.60
C ALA A 91 2.00 16.64 -8.13
N VAL A 92 2.98 15.81 -7.78
CA VAL A 92 3.06 14.37 -8.10
C VAL A 92 3.34 13.58 -6.82
N ILE A 93 3.08 12.29 -6.82
CA ILE A 93 3.43 11.43 -5.68
C ILE A 93 4.85 10.90 -5.90
N VAL A 94 5.73 11.06 -4.92
CA VAL A 94 7.06 10.46 -4.89
C VAL A 94 7.08 9.38 -3.83
N LYS A 95 7.45 8.17 -4.24
CA LYS A 95 7.63 7.03 -3.34
C LYS A 95 9.10 6.62 -3.33
N LEU A 96 9.72 6.61 -2.16
CA LEU A 96 11.10 6.18 -1.94
C LEU A 96 11.10 4.87 -1.16
N LEU A 97 11.96 3.95 -1.54
CA LEU A 97 11.92 2.54 -1.11
C LEU A 97 13.35 2.01 -1.01
N THR A 98 13.52 0.86 -0.37
CA THR A 98 14.72 0.05 -0.65
C THR A 98 14.77 -0.34 -2.13
N ARG A 99 15.97 -0.43 -2.70
CA ARG A 99 16.18 -0.77 -4.11
C ARG A 99 15.41 -2.02 -4.55
N LEU A 100 15.47 -3.09 -3.77
CA LEU A 100 14.81 -4.36 -4.09
C LEU A 100 13.29 -4.21 -4.19
N LYS A 101 12.69 -3.40 -3.30
CA LYS A 101 11.26 -3.10 -3.33
C LYS A 101 10.90 -2.21 -4.52
N ALA A 102 11.72 -1.22 -4.83
CA ALA A 102 11.53 -0.38 -6.01
C ALA A 102 11.57 -1.20 -7.31
N GLU A 103 12.58 -2.04 -7.49
CA GLU A 103 12.68 -2.93 -8.66
C GLU A 103 11.47 -3.88 -8.76
N ARG A 104 10.98 -4.38 -7.62
CA ARG A 104 9.80 -5.25 -7.58
C ARG A 104 8.52 -4.52 -7.98
N GLU A 105 8.24 -3.37 -7.37
CA GLU A 105 7.06 -2.56 -7.70
C GLU A 105 7.10 -2.07 -9.14
N GLN A 106 8.28 -1.68 -9.66
CA GLN A 106 8.47 -1.37 -11.07
C GLN A 106 8.11 -2.56 -11.97
N SER A 107 8.65 -3.74 -11.69
CA SER A 107 8.36 -4.95 -12.48
C SER A 107 6.88 -5.29 -12.44
N ASN A 108 6.23 -5.17 -11.28
CA ASN A 108 4.82 -5.47 -11.12
C ASN A 108 3.93 -4.45 -11.84
N TYR A 109 4.28 -3.16 -11.76
CA TYR A 109 3.61 -2.12 -12.53
C TYR A 109 3.67 -2.38 -14.03
N ASP A 110 4.88 -2.64 -14.56
CA ASP A 110 5.10 -2.88 -15.99
C ASP A 110 4.34 -4.14 -16.48
N ASN A 111 4.30 -5.20 -15.67
CA ASN A 111 3.68 -6.47 -16.05
C ASN A 111 2.16 -6.51 -15.90
N TYR A 112 1.62 -5.84 -14.88
CA TYR A 112 0.23 -6.06 -14.44
C TYR A 112 -0.66 -4.81 -14.47
N ILE A 113 -0.08 -3.60 -14.49
CA ILE A 113 -0.84 -2.34 -14.43
C ILE A 113 -0.78 -1.58 -15.75
N ASN A 114 0.44 -1.34 -16.26
CA ASN A 114 0.67 -0.51 -17.43
C ASN A 114 -0.06 -1.07 -18.68
N GLY A 115 -1.05 -0.34 -19.16
CA GLY A 115 -1.88 -0.75 -20.30
C GLY A 115 -2.86 -1.90 -20.02
N GLN A 116 -2.99 -2.34 -18.77
CA GLN A 116 -3.86 -3.46 -18.38
C GLN A 116 -5.09 -3.02 -17.58
N VAL A 117 -5.03 -1.86 -16.92
CA VAL A 117 -6.14 -1.29 -16.13
C VAL A 117 -6.91 -0.26 -16.98
N ASP A 118 -8.23 -0.32 -16.96
CA ASP A 118 -9.10 0.57 -17.73
C ASP A 118 -9.47 1.84 -16.95
N GLY A 119 -9.99 2.85 -17.65
CA GLY A 119 -10.61 4.04 -17.03
C GLY A 119 -9.66 5.15 -16.59
N ASN A 120 -8.33 5.03 -16.79
CA ASN A 120 -7.32 6.03 -16.42
C ASN A 120 -7.35 6.44 -14.93
N ARG A 121 -7.93 5.61 -14.06
CA ARG A 121 -8.05 5.84 -12.61
C ARG A 121 -7.09 4.95 -11.82
N PHE A 122 -5.83 5.04 -12.19
CA PHE A 122 -4.72 4.39 -11.51
C PHE A 122 -3.52 5.34 -11.54
N ALA A 123 -2.58 5.13 -10.63
CA ALA A 123 -1.37 5.91 -10.56
C ALA A 123 -0.42 5.53 -11.70
N VAL A 124 -0.13 6.49 -12.58
CA VAL A 124 0.79 6.28 -13.69
C VAL A 124 2.22 6.50 -13.22
N MET A 125 3.07 5.48 -13.30
CA MET A 125 4.49 5.62 -12.98
C MET A 125 5.18 6.41 -14.10
N ASP A 126 5.50 7.67 -13.84
CA ASP A 126 6.03 8.63 -14.80
C ASP A 126 7.56 8.63 -14.84
N ALA A 127 8.20 8.47 -13.68
CA ALA A 127 9.64 8.38 -13.57
C ALA A 127 10.02 7.33 -12.52
N ARG A 128 11.22 6.76 -12.68
CA ARG A 128 11.76 5.74 -11.79
C ARG A 128 13.27 5.82 -11.76
N GLN A 129 13.85 5.61 -10.59
CA GLN A 129 15.29 5.58 -10.43
C GLN A 129 15.70 4.62 -9.32
N ASN A 130 16.69 3.77 -9.62
CA ASN A 130 17.32 2.89 -8.65
C ASN A 130 18.80 3.26 -8.51
N LEU A 131 19.28 3.41 -7.28
CA LEU A 131 20.69 3.53 -6.94
C LEU A 131 21.17 2.26 -6.23
N TRP A 132 22.17 2.36 -5.37
CA TRP A 132 22.79 1.21 -4.71
C TRP A 132 21.86 0.56 -3.70
N THR A 133 21.31 1.35 -2.77
CA THR A 133 20.47 0.88 -1.67
C THR A 133 19.05 1.41 -1.74
N VAL A 134 18.83 2.56 -2.39
CA VAL A 134 17.53 3.22 -2.48
C VAL A 134 17.02 3.21 -3.92
N GLY A 135 15.72 3.04 -4.06
CA GLY A 135 14.99 3.33 -5.29
C GLY A 135 13.87 4.33 -5.06
N GLY A 136 13.36 4.90 -6.15
CA GLY A 136 12.27 5.86 -6.10
C GLY A 136 11.44 5.88 -7.35
N HIS A 137 10.15 6.20 -7.18
CA HIS A 137 9.15 6.28 -8.24
C HIS A 137 8.43 7.63 -8.16
N VAL A 138 8.09 8.19 -9.31
CA VAL A 138 7.15 9.31 -9.45
C VAL A 138 5.86 8.77 -10.03
N PHE A 139 4.75 9.03 -9.36
CA PHE A 139 3.41 8.68 -9.81
C PHE A 139 2.60 9.94 -10.12
N LYS A 140 1.94 9.92 -11.29
CA LYS A 140 0.94 10.91 -11.70
C LYS A 140 -0.45 10.32 -11.56
N LEU A 141 -1.35 11.07 -10.94
CA LEU A 141 -2.77 10.76 -10.87
C LEU A 141 -3.47 11.57 -11.98
N ILE A 142 -3.87 10.92 -13.08
CA ILE A 142 -4.51 11.62 -14.20
C ILE A 142 -5.86 12.19 -13.73
N GLY A 143 -6.08 13.48 -14.03
CA GLY A 143 -7.32 14.19 -13.65
C GLY A 143 -7.32 14.73 -12.22
N PHE A 144 -6.25 14.48 -11.45
CA PHE A 144 -6.13 14.91 -10.07
C PHE A 144 -5.60 16.35 -9.94
N THR A 145 -6.28 17.17 -9.15
CA THR A 145 -5.92 18.58 -8.93
C THR A 145 -5.41 18.85 -7.52
N GLY A 146 -4.37 18.12 -7.08
CA GLY A 146 -3.35 18.52 -6.10
C GLY A 146 -3.72 18.92 -4.66
N ASN A 147 -4.95 19.34 -4.39
CA ASN A 147 -5.27 20.14 -3.21
C ASN A 147 -6.11 19.37 -2.18
N ASP A 148 -6.85 18.34 -2.60
CA ASP A 148 -7.74 17.56 -1.73
C ASP A 148 -7.57 16.05 -2.02
N ILE A 149 -6.51 15.43 -1.47
CA ILE A 149 -6.37 13.96 -1.43
C ILE A 149 -6.89 13.47 -0.09
N LEU A 150 -7.87 12.58 -0.13
CA LEU A 150 -8.25 11.77 1.03
C LEU A 150 -7.86 10.32 0.76
N THR A 151 -7.43 9.60 1.78
CA THR A 151 -7.46 8.13 1.68
C THR A 151 -8.87 7.62 1.95
N PHE A 152 -9.19 6.41 1.50
CA PHE A 152 -10.44 5.76 1.91
C PHE A 152 -10.52 5.60 3.43
N ASP A 153 -9.38 5.37 4.11
CA ASP A 153 -9.29 5.35 5.57
C ASP A 153 -9.71 6.67 6.21
N ASP A 154 -9.25 7.80 5.66
CA ASP A 154 -9.60 9.13 6.18
C ASP A 154 -11.09 9.39 6.01
N LEU A 155 -11.64 9.13 4.82
CA LEU A 155 -13.08 9.25 4.58
C LEU A 155 -13.86 8.33 5.52
N TYR A 156 -13.44 7.07 5.69
CA TYR A 156 -14.13 6.09 6.53
C TYR A 156 -14.10 6.49 8.01
N THR A 157 -13.01 7.05 8.51
CA THR A 157 -12.84 7.40 9.93
C THR A 157 -13.31 8.80 10.29
N GLU A 158 -13.64 9.64 9.32
CA GLU A 158 -14.14 10.99 9.55
C GLU A 158 -15.39 10.98 10.46
N PRO A 159 -15.35 11.63 11.63
CA PRO A 159 -16.48 11.65 12.55
C PRO A 159 -17.61 12.50 11.97
N LEU A 160 -18.82 11.95 11.99
CA LEU A 160 -20.01 12.65 11.54
C LEU A 160 -20.88 13.04 12.73
N GLY A 161 -21.31 14.29 12.76
CA GLY A 161 -22.08 14.84 13.88
C GLY A 161 -23.55 14.40 13.91
N GLU A 162 -24.12 13.95 12.78
CA GLU A 162 -25.55 13.66 12.64
C GLU A 162 -25.78 12.28 11.99
N PRO A 163 -26.77 11.47 12.44
CA PRO A 163 -27.06 10.14 11.87
C PRO A 163 -27.39 10.14 10.37
N THR A 164 -27.99 11.22 9.87
CA THR A 164 -28.27 11.40 8.43
C THR A 164 -27.00 11.54 7.61
N ALA A 165 -25.95 12.12 8.19
CA ALA A 165 -24.64 12.18 7.54
C ALA A 165 -24.02 10.78 7.48
N GLN A 166 -24.22 9.92 8.49
CA GLN A 166 -23.68 8.56 8.49
C GLN A 166 -24.29 7.70 7.38
N ALA A 167 -25.61 7.73 7.20
CA ALA A 167 -26.27 7.00 6.12
C ALA A 167 -25.78 7.46 4.73
N PHE A 168 -25.62 8.78 4.55
CA PHE A 168 -25.06 9.33 3.31
C PHE A 168 -23.61 8.86 3.07
N LYS A 169 -22.78 8.84 4.11
CA LYS A 169 -21.41 8.34 4.03
C LYS A 169 -21.35 6.86 3.69
N ASP A 170 -22.23 6.04 4.25
CA ASP A 170 -22.30 4.62 3.93
C ASP A 170 -22.64 4.39 2.45
N GLU A 171 -23.60 5.16 1.91
CA GLU A 171 -23.93 5.15 0.47
C GLU A 171 -22.72 5.57 -0.39
N VAL A 172 -22.04 6.66 -0.02
CA VAL A 172 -20.83 7.12 -0.73
C VAL A 172 -19.73 6.05 -0.71
N LEU A 173 -19.48 5.41 0.43
CA LEU A 173 -18.46 4.36 0.55
C LEU A 173 -18.82 3.15 -0.33
N ILE A 174 -20.09 2.74 -0.35
CA ILE A 174 -20.57 1.66 -1.22
C ILE A 174 -20.38 2.02 -2.69
N ASP A 175 -20.72 3.25 -3.09
CA ASP A 175 -20.57 3.73 -4.47
C ASP A 175 -19.10 3.73 -4.90
N ILE A 176 -18.19 4.17 -4.03
CA ILE A 176 -16.74 4.13 -4.28
C ILE A 176 -16.28 2.70 -4.54
N LEU A 177 -16.67 1.75 -3.69
CA LEU A 177 -16.26 0.34 -3.82
C LEU A 177 -16.88 -0.32 -5.05
N HIS A 178 -18.14 -0.02 -5.33
CA HIS A 178 -18.83 -0.53 -6.50
C HIS A 178 -18.18 -0.02 -7.79
N ASP A 179 -17.83 1.27 -7.85
CA ASP A 179 -17.13 1.83 -9.00
C ASP A 179 -15.69 1.31 -9.11
N PHE A 180 -14.97 1.15 -7.99
CA PHE A 180 -13.61 0.61 -8.00
C PHE A 180 -13.59 -0.82 -8.56
N PHE A 181 -14.34 -1.75 -7.97
CA PHE A 181 -14.36 -3.15 -8.41
C PHE A 181 -15.14 -3.34 -9.72
N GLY A 182 -16.19 -2.56 -9.94
CA GLY A 182 -17.07 -2.65 -11.11
C GLY A 182 -16.53 -1.97 -12.37
N THR A 183 -15.62 -1.01 -12.23
CA THR A 183 -15.08 -0.24 -13.35
C THR A 183 -13.55 -0.36 -13.44
N ILE A 184 -12.82 0.01 -12.39
CA ILE A 184 -11.35 0.14 -12.43
C ILE A 184 -10.68 -1.23 -12.42
N TRP A 185 -11.05 -2.07 -11.46
CA TRP A 185 -10.41 -3.37 -11.22
C TRP A 185 -11.07 -4.53 -11.99
N LYS A 186 -12.23 -4.29 -12.59
CA LYS A 186 -13.05 -5.31 -13.27
C LYS A 186 -12.28 -6.09 -14.33
N ARG A 187 -11.43 -5.42 -15.13
CA ARG A 187 -10.64 -6.09 -16.18
C ARG A 187 -9.62 -7.08 -15.62
N ASN A 188 -9.01 -6.75 -14.49
CA ASN A 188 -8.05 -7.61 -13.81
C ASN A 188 -8.75 -8.86 -13.25
N GLN A 189 -9.95 -8.69 -12.67
CA GLN A 189 -10.78 -9.81 -12.21
C GLN A 189 -11.37 -10.65 -13.35
N GLY A 190 -11.74 -10.01 -14.46
CA GLY A 190 -12.32 -10.66 -15.64
C GLY A 190 -11.36 -11.58 -16.40
N ARG A 191 -10.06 -11.51 -16.10
CA ARG A 191 -9.01 -12.40 -16.62
C ARG A 191 -8.67 -13.54 -15.67
N SER A 192 -9.59 -13.88 -14.77
CA SER A 192 -9.42 -15.00 -13.87
C SER A 192 -9.21 -16.32 -14.63
N ARG A 193 -8.40 -17.20 -14.06
CA ARG A 193 -8.11 -18.53 -14.59
C ARG A 193 -8.15 -19.58 -13.48
N PRO A 194 -8.53 -20.84 -13.78
CA PRO A 194 -8.45 -21.92 -12.81
C PRO A 194 -7.02 -22.10 -12.30
N PHE A 195 -6.88 -22.36 -11.01
CA PHE A 195 -5.62 -22.66 -10.35
C PHE A 195 -5.67 -24.08 -9.79
N SER A 196 -4.62 -24.86 -10.03
CA SER A 196 -4.57 -26.29 -9.68
C SER A 196 -3.98 -26.57 -8.29
N GLY A 197 -3.62 -25.54 -7.55
CA GLY A 197 -3.07 -25.64 -6.20
C GLY A 197 -4.06 -25.23 -5.11
N SER A 198 -3.55 -25.13 -3.89
CA SER A 198 -4.34 -24.75 -2.72
C SER A 198 -4.42 -23.23 -2.52
N LEU A 199 -5.42 -22.77 -1.77
CA LEU A 199 -5.53 -21.36 -1.36
C LEU A 199 -4.29 -20.93 -0.58
N PHE A 200 -3.76 -21.82 0.28
CA PHE A 200 -2.51 -21.57 0.98
C PHE A 200 -1.35 -21.29 0.02
N GLN A 201 -1.21 -22.08 -1.05
CA GLN A 201 -0.15 -21.88 -2.05
C GLN A 201 -0.30 -20.53 -2.75
N LEU A 202 -1.51 -20.09 -3.09
CA LEU A 202 -1.72 -18.77 -3.69
C LEU A 202 -1.29 -17.64 -2.76
N TYR A 203 -1.74 -17.67 -1.50
CA TYR A 203 -1.36 -16.63 -0.53
C TYR A 203 0.16 -16.63 -0.27
N ASP A 204 0.77 -17.80 -0.14
CA ASP A 204 2.20 -17.94 0.11
C ASP A 204 3.05 -17.48 -1.08
N GLN A 205 2.60 -17.70 -2.33
CA GLN A 205 3.26 -17.20 -3.53
C GLN A 205 3.35 -15.67 -3.54
N ASN A 206 2.24 -14.98 -3.29
CA ASN A 206 2.24 -13.52 -3.18
C ASN A 206 3.11 -13.02 -2.00
N TRP A 207 3.16 -13.78 -0.90
CA TRP A 207 3.98 -13.45 0.26
C TRP A 207 5.43 -13.97 0.15
N ASN A 208 5.88 -14.42 -1.03
CA ASN A 208 7.22 -14.93 -1.30
C ASN A 208 7.67 -16.04 -0.33
N GLY A 209 6.79 -17.00 -0.03
CA GLY A 209 7.13 -18.14 0.82
C GLY A 209 7.15 -17.84 2.33
N LYS A 210 6.84 -16.61 2.76
CA LYS A 210 6.87 -16.23 4.17
C LYS A 210 5.88 -17.03 5.02
N LEU A 211 4.73 -17.43 4.47
CA LEU A 211 3.76 -18.21 5.20
C LEU A 211 4.30 -19.63 5.45
N THR A 212 4.90 -20.25 4.42
CA THR A 212 5.61 -21.53 4.55
C THR A 212 6.76 -21.46 5.56
N GLN A 213 7.58 -20.41 5.52
CA GLN A 213 8.69 -20.23 6.46
C GLN A 213 8.21 -20.16 7.93
N ARG A 214 7.04 -19.57 8.17
CA ARG A 214 6.46 -19.41 9.51
C ARG A 214 5.70 -20.63 10.02
N LEU A 215 5.44 -21.65 9.21
CA LEU A 215 4.72 -22.85 9.66
C LEU A 215 5.38 -23.52 10.87
N GLY A 216 6.72 -23.50 10.96
CA GLY A 216 7.45 -24.02 12.11
C GLY A 216 7.16 -23.26 13.40
N GLU A 217 7.08 -21.93 13.34
CA GLU A 217 6.72 -21.07 14.47
C GLU A 217 5.28 -21.31 14.91
N PHE A 218 4.38 -21.51 13.95
CA PHE A 218 2.95 -21.74 14.21
C PHE A 218 2.69 -23.04 14.97
N LYS A 219 3.50 -24.09 14.74
CA LYS A 219 3.40 -25.36 15.49
C LYS A 219 3.61 -25.19 16.99
N ASN A 220 4.41 -24.19 17.39
CA ASN A 220 4.75 -23.93 18.78
C ASN A 220 3.73 -23.05 19.52
N ARG A 221 2.71 -22.55 18.83
CA ARG A 221 1.62 -21.76 19.43
C ARG A 221 0.71 -22.63 20.31
N PRO A 222 -0.11 -22.04 21.20
CA PRO A 222 -1.11 -22.79 21.97
C PRO A 222 -2.08 -23.59 21.09
N ALA A 223 -2.63 -24.69 21.61
CA ALA A 223 -3.58 -25.54 20.88
C ALA A 223 -4.91 -24.83 20.57
N THR A 224 -5.32 -23.96 21.47
CA THR A 224 -6.64 -23.31 21.47
C THR A 224 -6.49 -21.81 21.29
N PHE A 225 -7.41 -21.22 20.53
CA PHE A 225 -7.51 -19.79 20.37
C PHE A 225 -7.99 -19.18 21.70
N SER A 226 -7.27 -18.15 22.17
CA SER A 226 -7.68 -17.36 23.33
C SER A 226 -8.19 -16.01 22.83
N ALA A 227 -9.50 -15.93 22.66
CA ALA A 227 -10.18 -14.67 22.44
C ALA A 227 -10.27 -13.86 23.75
N SER A 228 -10.40 -12.54 23.64
CA SER A 228 -10.66 -11.64 24.77
C SER A 228 -11.99 -11.95 25.47
N LYS A 229 -12.96 -12.52 24.74
CA LYS A 229 -14.24 -13.03 25.27
C LYS A 229 -14.33 -14.54 25.09
N PRO A 230 -14.84 -15.32 26.07
CA PRO A 230 -14.93 -16.77 25.95
C PRO A 230 -15.84 -17.20 24.79
N ILE A 231 -15.26 -17.81 23.77
CA ILE A 231 -15.98 -18.45 22.66
C ILE A 231 -16.30 -19.88 23.06
N SER A 232 -17.57 -20.26 23.02
CA SER A 232 -17.99 -21.65 23.19
C SER A 232 -18.58 -22.18 21.87
N PRO A 233 -18.08 -23.30 21.33
CA PRO A 233 -17.01 -24.15 21.87
C PRO A 233 -15.62 -23.51 21.75
N THR A 234 -14.66 -23.99 22.55
CA THR A 234 -13.26 -23.59 22.42
C THR A 234 -12.75 -23.95 21.02
N LEU A 235 -12.30 -22.94 20.28
CA LEU A 235 -11.79 -23.10 18.92
C LEU A 235 -10.28 -23.36 18.91
N PRO A 236 -9.74 -24.08 17.91
CA PRO A 236 -8.29 -24.23 17.74
C PRO A 236 -7.64 -22.88 17.41
N ASP A 237 -6.38 -22.67 17.82
CA ASP A 237 -5.60 -21.51 17.35
C ASP A 237 -5.45 -21.61 15.83
N PRO A 238 -5.89 -20.60 15.05
CA PRO A 238 -5.98 -20.71 13.60
C PRO A 238 -4.62 -20.87 12.93
N LEU A 239 -3.57 -20.23 13.48
CA LEU A 239 -2.21 -20.34 12.95
C LEU A 239 -1.62 -21.73 13.23
N ARG A 240 -1.79 -22.24 14.45
CA ARG A 240 -1.38 -23.61 14.78
C ARG A 240 -2.15 -24.63 13.94
N TRP A 241 -3.47 -24.46 13.79
CA TRP A 241 -4.29 -25.33 12.96
C TRP A 241 -3.77 -25.35 11.52
N LEU A 242 -3.51 -24.19 10.93
CA LEU A 242 -2.96 -24.06 9.58
C LEU A 242 -1.64 -24.82 9.40
N SER A 243 -0.79 -24.87 10.44
CA SER A 243 0.50 -25.56 10.37
C SER A 243 0.42 -27.07 10.11
N GLY A 244 -0.73 -27.68 10.42
CA GLY A 244 -1.01 -29.11 10.20
C GLY A 244 -2.08 -29.41 9.15
N HIS A 245 -2.72 -28.37 8.57
CA HIS A 245 -3.88 -28.52 7.69
C HIS A 245 -3.83 -27.59 6.46
N ASN A 246 -2.66 -27.06 6.10
CA ASN A 246 -2.52 -26.17 4.94
C ASN A 246 -2.88 -26.86 3.61
N ASP A 247 -2.74 -28.17 3.53
CA ASP A 247 -3.13 -29.03 2.42
C ASP A 247 -4.66 -29.13 2.26
N LEU A 248 -5.42 -28.97 3.36
CA LEU A 248 -6.89 -28.92 3.35
C LEU A 248 -7.47 -27.67 2.69
N SER A 249 -6.63 -26.69 2.35
CA SER A 249 -7.05 -25.49 1.62
C SER A 249 -7.11 -25.69 0.10
N SER A 250 -7.09 -26.94 -0.36
CA SER A 250 -7.24 -27.32 -1.76
C SER A 250 -8.71 -27.45 -2.12
N PHE A 251 -9.18 -26.68 -3.10
CA PHE A 251 -10.57 -26.71 -3.57
C PHE A 251 -10.59 -27.00 -5.07
N ASP A 252 -11.64 -27.66 -5.56
CA ASP A 252 -11.76 -27.97 -6.99
C ASP A 252 -11.96 -26.73 -7.89
N ASN A 253 -12.34 -25.60 -7.29
CA ASN A 253 -12.70 -24.36 -7.99
C ASN A 253 -11.92 -23.15 -7.46
N VAL A 254 -10.60 -23.27 -7.31
CA VAL A 254 -9.75 -22.11 -7.01
C VAL A 254 -9.50 -21.32 -8.30
N PHE A 255 -9.76 -20.03 -8.26
CA PHE A 255 -9.45 -19.12 -9.36
C PHE A 255 -8.43 -18.08 -8.91
N GLU A 256 -7.44 -17.85 -9.78
CA GLU A 256 -6.51 -16.75 -9.63
C GLU A 256 -6.78 -15.67 -10.68
N ALA A 257 -6.54 -14.43 -10.30
CA ALA A 257 -6.63 -13.25 -11.16
C ALA A 257 -5.46 -12.31 -10.85
N ILE A 258 -5.32 -11.25 -11.65
CA ILE A 258 -4.42 -10.15 -11.25
C ILE A 258 -5.07 -9.44 -10.07
N VAL A 259 -4.35 -9.38 -8.95
CA VAL A 259 -4.76 -8.74 -7.70
C VAL A 259 -3.76 -7.65 -7.34
N HIS A 260 -4.22 -6.69 -6.56
CA HIS A 260 -3.38 -5.63 -6.00
C HIS A 260 -2.41 -6.22 -4.97
N GLY A 261 -2.89 -7.18 -4.18
CA GLY A 261 -2.07 -7.95 -3.24
C GLY A 261 -1.98 -7.33 -1.84
N ASP A 262 -2.11 -6.01 -1.73
CA ASP A 262 -2.13 -5.24 -0.47
C ASP A 262 -3.23 -4.16 -0.52
N LEU A 263 -4.46 -4.52 -0.89
CA LEU A 263 -5.54 -3.54 -1.03
C LEU A 263 -6.20 -3.22 0.32
N HIS A 264 -5.78 -2.12 0.93
CA HIS A 264 -6.40 -1.53 2.11
C HIS A 264 -6.71 -0.04 1.88
N GLY A 265 -7.47 0.61 2.76
CA GLY A 265 -7.99 1.95 2.46
C GLY A 265 -6.93 3.06 2.31
N GLU A 266 -5.74 2.95 2.91
CA GLU A 266 -4.62 3.86 2.64
C GLU A 266 -4.04 3.74 1.21
N ASN A 267 -4.25 2.62 0.51
CA ASN A 267 -3.80 2.42 -0.88
C ASN A 267 -4.90 2.82 -1.90
N LEU A 268 -6.02 3.36 -1.42
CA LEU A 268 -7.10 3.93 -2.21
C LEU A 268 -7.18 5.44 -1.95
N LEU A 269 -6.67 6.22 -2.89
CA LEU A 269 -6.75 7.68 -2.86
C LEU A 269 -8.06 8.14 -3.48
N LEU A 270 -8.67 9.16 -2.89
CA LEU A 270 -9.93 9.76 -3.29
C LEU A 270 -9.71 11.23 -3.61
N ASP A 271 -10.32 11.71 -4.70
CA ASP A 271 -10.45 13.14 -4.96
C ASP A 271 -11.71 13.73 -4.27
N ASN A 272 -11.91 15.03 -4.42
CA ASN A 272 -13.09 15.74 -3.91
C ASN A 272 -14.43 15.31 -4.55
N LYS A 273 -14.40 14.47 -5.58
CA LYS A 273 -15.58 13.85 -6.21
C LYS A 273 -15.71 12.37 -5.83
N HIS A 274 -14.87 11.89 -4.92
CA HIS A 274 -14.81 10.50 -4.46
C HIS A 274 -14.47 9.49 -5.56
N PHE A 275 -13.80 9.91 -6.64
CA PHE A 275 -13.20 8.94 -7.56
C PHE A 275 -11.98 8.30 -6.91
N ALA A 276 -11.84 6.98 -7.08
CA ALA A 276 -10.74 6.23 -6.49
C ALA A 276 -9.56 6.07 -7.46
N TRP A 277 -8.34 6.29 -6.94
CA TRP A 277 -7.08 5.90 -7.55
C TRP A 277 -6.36 4.92 -6.64
N VAL A 278 -5.98 3.78 -7.22
CA VAL A 278 -5.16 2.79 -6.52
C VAL A 278 -3.68 3.12 -6.66
N ILE A 279 -2.91 2.96 -5.57
CA ILE A 279 -1.46 3.15 -5.49
C ILE A 279 -0.80 1.93 -4.82
N ASP A 280 0.53 1.89 -4.82
CA ASP A 280 1.36 0.88 -4.13
C ASP A 280 1.31 -0.53 -4.75
N TYR A 281 1.98 -0.69 -5.89
CA TYR A 281 1.91 -1.92 -6.69
C TYR A 281 2.95 -2.98 -6.29
N GLU A 282 3.58 -2.87 -5.10
CA GLU A 282 4.67 -3.76 -4.67
C GLU A 282 4.27 -5.24 -4.66
N ASP A 283 3.03 -5.54 -4.28
CA ASP A 283 2.51 -6.93 -4.19
C ASP A 283 1.53 -7.29 -5.31
N THR A 284 1.43 -6.44 -6.35
CA THR A 284 0.55 -6.70 -7.49
C THR A 284 1.03 -7.92 -8.27
N GLY A 285 0.12 -8.84 -8.58
CA GLY A 285 0.44 -10.03 -9.35
C GLY A 285 -0.72 -11.01 -9.40
N TYR A 286 -0.44 -12.25 -9.77
CA TYR A 286 -1.45 -13.31 -9.67
C TYR A 286 -1.71 -13.65 -8.20
N GLY A 287 -2.98 -13.81 -7.85
CA GLY A 287 -3.42 -14.24 -6.53
C GLY A 287 -4.88 -14.63 -6.55
N HIS A 288 -5.39 -15.11 -5.42
CA HIS A 288 -6.79 -15.54 -5.32
C HIS A 288 -7.75 -14.42 -5.71
N VAL A 289 -8.76 -14.71 -6.53
CA VAL A 289 -9.67 -13.70 -7.10
C VAL A 289 -10.39 -12.82 -6.06
N LEU A 290 -10.62 -13.34 -4.85
CA LEU A 290 -11.24 -12.61 -3.75
C LEU A 290 -10.26 -11.92 -2.80
N ARG A 291 -8.94 -11.99 -3.05
CA ARG A 291 -7.92 -11.50 -2.12
C ARG A 291 -8.10 -10.02 -1.80
N ASP A 292 -8.14 -9.17 -2.83
CA ASP A 292 -8.23 -7.71 -2.64
C ASP A 292 -9.49 -7.31 -1.87
N TYR A 293 -10.60 -8.02 -2.08
CA TYR A 293 -11.82 -7.84 -1.31
C TYR A 293 -11.64 -8.26 0.16
N ALA A 294 -11.03 -9.43 0.39
CA ALA A 294 -10.79 -9.94 1.74
C ALA A 294 -9.83 -9.04 2.55
N GLU A 295 -8.76 -8.53 1.93
CA GLU A 295 -7.82 -7.60 2.56
C GLU A 295 -8.52 -6.29 2.96
N LEU A 296 -9.36 -5.74 2.08
CA LEU A 296 -10.08 -4.50 2.37
C LEU A 296 -11.13 -4.69 3.49
N VAL A 297 -11.89 -5.78 3.46
CA VAL A 297 -12.85 -6.12 4.53
C VAL A 297 -12.12 -6.31 5.87
N GLN A 298 -10.98 -7.02 5.87
CA GLN A 298 -10.16 -7.21 7.06
C GLN A 298 -9.64 -5.88 7.61
N ASN A 299 -9.19 -4.99 6.73
CA ASN A 299 -8.74 -3.65 7.11
C ASN A 299 -9.86 -2.84 7.77
N ILE A 300 -11.06 -2.84 7.20
CA ILE A 300 -12.24 -2.17 7.77
C ILE A 300 -12.59 -2.77 9.14
N ALA A 301 -12.69 -4.10 9.23
CA ALA A 301 -13.11 -4.80 10.44
C ALA A 301 -12.15 -4.61 11.62
N THR A 302 -10.84 -4.57 11.35
CA THR A 302 -9.81 -4.54 12.41
C THR A 302 -9.23 -3.17 12.72
N ARG A 303 -9.18 -2.27 11.74
CA ARG A 303 -8.44 -0.99 11.86
C ARG A 303 -9.33 0.23 11.88
N LEU A 304 -10.48 0.18 11.22
CA LEU A 304 -11.34 1.34 10.97
C LEU A 304 -12.63 1.36 11.81
N ARG A 305 -13.00 0.23 12.44
CA ARG A 305 -14.13 0.11 13.38
C ARG A 305 -13.65 -0.24 14.79
N PRO A 306 -13.01 0.69 15.54
CA PRO A 306 -12.59 0.44 16.91
C PRO A 306 -13.77 0.32 17.90
N ASP A 307 -14.98 0.70 17.49
CA ASP A 307 -16.23 0.59 18.24
C ASP A 307 -16.89 -0.80 18.13
N MET A 308 -16.41 -1.68 17.24
CA MET A 308 -16.84 -3.08 17.14
C MET A 308 -16.12 -4.03 18.13
N ASP A 309 -15.68 -3.52 19.27
CA ASP A 309 -15.15 -4.34 20.38
C ASP A 309 -16.21 -5.33 20.93
N ASP A 310 -17.48 -5.15 20.57
CA ASP A 310 -18.57 -6.05 20.97
C ASP A 310 -18.98 -7.11 19.94
N ASP A 311 -18.95 -6.85 18.63
CA ASP A 311 -19.61 -7.73 17.65
C ASP A 311 -18.68 -8.45 16.64
N LEU A 312 -17.41 -8.04 16.48
CA LEU A 312 -16.46 -8.68 15.54
C LEU A 312 -15.23 -9.33 16.17
N THR A 313 -15.27 -9.65 17.47
CA THR A 313 -14.21 -10.39 18.18
C THR A 313 -14.01 -11.86 17.72
N TRP A 314 -14.51 -12.23 16.53
CA TRP A 314 -14.58 -13.60 16.02
C TRP A 314 -13.72 -13.89 14.77
N LEU A 315 -13.08 -12.87 14.16
CA LEU A 315 -12.19 -13.03 13.00
C LEU A 315 -10.72 -12.88 13.41
#